data_AF-A0A0F9C4P1-F1
#
_entry.id   AF-A0A0F9C4P1-F1
#
_cell.length_a   1.000
_cell.length_b   1.000
_cell.length_c   1.000
_cell.angle_alpha   90.00
_cell.angle_beta   90.00
_cell.angle_gamma   90.00
#
_symmetry.space_group_name_H-M   'P 1'
#
loop_
_entity.id
_entity.type
_entity.pdbx_description
1 polymer ?
#
loop_
_entity_poly.entity_id
_entity_poly.type
_entity_poly.pdbx_seq_one_letter_code
_entity_poly.pdbx_strand_id
1 'polypeptide(L)' 'MVLRKSEENYRQLFNAASDAITVFDAETHQILDANEACLKLYGYTRK' A
#
# COMPACT_ATOMS: atom_id res chain seq x y z
N MET A 1 7.42 20.56 5.17
CA MET A 1 6.81 19.76 6.26
C MET A 1 5.43 19.20 5.92
N VAL A 2 4.65 19.82 5.03
CA VAL A 2 3.31 19.35 4.64
C VAL A 2 3.32 17.96 3.98
N LEU A 3 4.31 17.69 3.11
CA LEU A 3 4.39 16.44 2.34
C LEU A 3 4.54 15.17 3.21
N ARG A 4 5.35 15.23 4.28
CA ARG A 4 5.56 14.07 5.17
C ARG A 4 4.29 13.71 5.94
N LYS A 5 3.55 14.71 6.42
CA LYS A 5 2.33 14.50 7.19
C LYS A 5 1.18 13.97 6.32
N SER A 6 1.08 14.45 5.07
CA SER A 6 0.13 13.88 4.12
C SER A 6 0.48 12.45 3.74
N GLU A 7 1.77 12.14 3.59
CA GLU A 7 2.24 10.80 3.23
C GLU A 7 2.03 9.79 4.38
N GLU A 8 2.28 10.19 5.62
CA GLU A 8 1.99 9.37 6.81
C GLU A 8 0.50 9.09 6.97
N ASN A 9 -0.35 10.11 6.84
CA ASN A 9 -1.80 9.94 6.90
C ASN A 9 -2.30 9.01 5.79
N TYR A 10 -1.76 9.16 4.58
CA TYR A 10 -2.05 8.25 3.46
C TYR A 10 -1.65 6.81 3.81
N ARG A 11 -0.43 6.58 4.28
CA ARG A 11 0.04 5.22 4.66
C ARG A 11 -0.80 4.61 5.76
N GLN A 12 -1.23 5.40 6.75
CA GLN A 12 -2.10 4.92 7.82
C GLN A 12 -3.45 4.47 7.29
N LEU A 13 -4.13 5.29 6.48
CA LEU A 13 -5.42 4.93 5.88
C LEU A 13 -5.30 3.72 4.96
N PHE A 14 -4.24 3.69 4.14
CA PHE A 14 -3.97 2.61 3.20
C PHE A 14 -3.75 1.26 3.91
N ASN A 15 -2.99 1.25 5.00
CA ASN A 15 -2.73 0.05 5.79
C ASN A 15 -3.86 -0.31 6.78
N ALA A 16 -4.72 0.64 7.15
CA ALA A 16 -5.87 0.39 8.02
C ALA A 16 -7.06 -0.25 7.29
N ALA A 17 -7.10 -0.15 5.95
CA ALA A 17 -8.11 -0.83 5.15
C ALA A 17 -8.04 -2.35 5.35
N SER A 18 -9.19 -2.98 5.62
CA SER A 18 -9.29 -4.44 5.78
C SER A 18 -9.20 -5.18 4.45
N ASP A 19 -9.60 -4.51 3.37
CA ASP A 19 -9.50 -5.05 2.01
C ASP A 19 -8.05 -5.02 1.52
N ALA A 20 -7.69 -6.04 0.74
CA ALA A 20 -6.41 -6.08 0.04
C ALA A 20 -6.39 -5.00 -1.05
N ILE A 21 -5.45 -4.05 -0.94
CA ILE A 21 -5.27 -2.98 -1.90
C ILE A 21 -3.87 -3.08 -2.49
N THR A 22 -3.80 -3.02 -3.82
CA THR A 22 -2.57 -3.07 -4.60
C THR A 22 -2.55 -1.90 -5.58
N VAL A 23 -1.45 -1.16 -5.61
CA VAL A 23 -1.19 -0.11 -6.59
C VAL A 23 -0.29 -0.72 -7.65
N PHE A 24 -0.70 -0.63 -8.91
CA PHE A 24 0.10 -1.10 -10.03
C PHE A 24 0.17 -0.04 -11.12
N ASP A 25 1.26 -0.08 -11.87
CA ASP A 25 1.46 0.75 -13.05
C ASP A 25 0.62 0.18 -14.21
N ALA A 26 -0.22 1.01 -14.81
CA ALA A 26 -1.17 0.58 -15.84
C ALA A 26 -0.50 0.21 -17.17
N GLU A 27 0.70 0.74 -17.46
CA GLU A 27 1.41 0.48 -18.71
C GLU A 27 2.27 -0.77 -18.59
N THR A 28 3.07 -0.85 -17.52
CA THR A 28 4.03 -1.93 -17.29
C THR A 28 3.45 -3.12 -16.51
N HIS A 29 2.26 -2.97 -15.94
CA HIS A 29 1.59 -3.96 -15.07
C HIS A 29 2.41 -4.36 -13.83
N GLN A 30 3.38 -3.54 -13.44
CA GLN A 30 4.19 -3.78 -12.24
C GLN A 30 3.47 -3.30 -10.99
N ILE A 31 3.58 -4.09 -9.92
CA ILE A 31 3.08 -3.69 -8.60
C ILE A 31 4.03 -2.64 -8.01
N LEU A 32 3.48 -1.45 -7.76
CA LEU A 32 4.19 -0.33 -7.15
C LEU A 32 4.08 -0.35 -5.63
N ASP A 33 2.92 -0.74 -5.09
CA ASP A 33 2.70 -0.85 -3.65
C ASP A 33 1.59 -1.85 -3.32
N ALA A 34 1.61 -2.40 -2.11
CA ALA A 34 0.60 -3.28 -1.56
C ALA A 34 0.41 -2.97 -0.07
N ASN A 35 -0.84 -2.85 0.37
CA ASN A 35 -1.14 -2.59 1.78
C ASN A 35 -0.89 -3.83 2.65
N GLU A 36 -0.87 -3.64 3.98
CA GLU A 36 -0.68 -4.76 4.91
C GLU A 36 -1.71 -5.90 4.73
N ALA A 37 -2.97 -5.57 4.44
CA ALA A 37 -4.00 -6.58 4.22
C ALA A 37 -3.68 -7.46 3.00
N CYS A 38 -3.21 -6.86 1.91
CA CYS A 38 -2.75 -7.56 0.71
C CYS A 38 -1.55 -8.47 1.03
N LEU A 39 -0.55 -7.95 1.74
CA LEU A 39 0.61 -8.75 2.16
C LEU A 39 0.21 -9.94 3.04
N LYS A 40 -0.69 -9.73 4.02
CA LYS A 40 -1.23 -10.82 4.87
C LYS A 40 -2.00 -11.85 4.06
N LEU A 41 -2.82 -11.43 3.09
CA LEU A 41 -3.62 -12.31 2.24
C LEU A 41 -2.73 -13.23 1.39
N TYR A 42 -1.67 -12.68 0.81
CA TYR A 42 -0.75 -13.42 -0.06
C TYR A 42 0.43 -14.06 0.69
N GLY A 43 0.54 -13.89 2.01
CA GLY A 43 1.60 -14.45 2.83
C GLY A 43 2.97 -13.79 2.64
N TYR A 44 3.01 -12.56 2.13
CA TYR A 44 4.24 -11.78 1.98
C TYR A 44 4.48 -10.88 3.19
N THR A 45 5.75 -10.55 3.43
CA THR A 45 6.15 -9.55 4.41
C THR A 45 6.93 -8.45 3.70
N ARG A 46 6.68 -7.21 4.10
CA ARG A 46 7.51 -6.07 3.66
C ARG A 46 8.87 -6.22 4.35
N LYS A 47 9.96 -6.26 3.56
CA LYS A 47 11.34 -6.18 4.06
C LYS A 47 11.75 -4.75 4.32
#